data_AF-A0A962UES2-F1
#
_entry.id   AF-A0A962UES2-F1
#
_cell.length_a   1.000
_cell.length_b   1.000
_cell.length_c   1.000
_cell.angle_alpha   90.00
_cell.angle_beta   90.00
_cell.angle_gamma   90.00
#
_symmetry.space_group_name_H-M   'P 1'
#
loop_
_entity.id
_entity.type
_entity.pdbx_description
1 polymer ?
#
loop_
_entity_poly.entity_id
_entity_poly.type
_entity_poly.pdbx_seq_one_letter_code
_entity_poly.pdbx_strand_id
1 'polypeptide(L)'
;MAEPMTFAQTVRDIVRRHGGLSTRLLQILREVQDHLTWLPSEALEQVAEELGLSPDKVRRVAEFYSFLYTDPRGSYDILFSDNITD
;
A
#
# COMPACT_ATOMS: atom_id res chain seq x y z
N MET A 1 -20.54 -4.13 -7.20
CA MET A 1 -19.37 -4.55 -7.99
C MET A 1 -18.74 -3.29 -8.55
N ALA A 2 -17.73 -2.74 -7.85
CA ALA A 2 -17.04 -1.52 -8.28
C ALA A 2 -15.65 -1.88 -8.84
N GLU A 3 -15.56 -1.89 -10.17
CA GLU A 3 -14.45 -1.41 -11.00
C GLU A 3 -13.00 -1.72 -10.55
N PRO A 4 -12.47 -2.93 -10.81
CA PRO A 4 -11.04 -3.26 -10.65
C PRO A 4 -10.12 -2.52 -11.64
N MET A 5 -10.67 -1.86 -12.68
CA MET A 5 -9.88 -1.24 -13.75
C MET A 5 -9.09 0.02 -13.33
N THR A 6 -9.45 0.66 -12.21
CA THR A 6 -8.79 1.89 -11.73
C THR A 6 -7.55 1.60 -10.88
N PHE A 7 -7.60 0.57 -10.02
CA PHE A 7 -6.50 0.25 -9.10
C PHE A 7 -5.22 -0.14 -9.83
N ALA A 8 -5.32 -1.05 -10.80
CA ALA A 8 -4.18 -1.50 -11.60
C ALA A 8 -3.56 -0.36 -12.43
N GLN A 9 -4.35 0.61 -12.88
CA GLN A 9 -3.81 1.79 -13.58
C GLN A 9 -3.07 2.73 -12.63
N THR A 10 -3.66 3.01 -11.45
CA THR A 10 -3.02 3.83 -10.41
C THR A 10 -1.70 3.22 -9.95
N VAL A 11 -1.67 1.92 -9.65
CA VAL A 11 -0.44 1.21 -9.26
C VAL A 11 0.64 1.32 -10.33
N ARG A 12 0.30 1.07 -11.60
CA ARG A 12 1.25 1.17 -12.72
C ARG A 12 1.82 2.57 -12.88
N ASP A 13 0.98 3.60 -12.77
CA ASP A 13 1.46 4.97 -12.87
C ASP A 13 2.43 5.33 -11.74
N ILE A 14 2.12 4.94 -10.51
CA ILE A 14 2.97 5.13 -9.33
C ILE A 14 4.29 4.38 -9.50
N VAL A 15 4.25 3.08 -9.83
CA VAL A 15 5.48 2.28 -10.03
C VAL A 15 6.37 2.90 -11.11
N ARG A 16 5.77 3.40 -12.21
CA ARG A 16 6.48 4.10 -13.28
C ARG A 16 7.12 5.41 -12.81
N ARG A 17 6.43 6.23 -12.00
CA ARG A 17 7.00 7.46 -11.39
C ARG A 17 8.21 7.16 -10.52
N HIS A 18 8.17 6.03 -9.81
CA HIS A 18 9.27 5.57 -8.97
C HIS A 18 10.36 4.81 -9.75
N GLY A 19 10.19 4.62 -11.06
CA GLY A 19 11.18 4.02 -11.96
C GLY A 19 11.25 2.48 -11.91
N GLY A 20 10.21 1.81 -11.39
CA GLY A 20 10.19 0.34 -11.30
C GLY A 20 11.25 -0.27 -10.38
N LEU A 21 11.84 0.55 -9.49
CA LEU A 21 12.92 0.10 -8.62
C LEU A 21 12.36 -0.60 -7.39
N SER A 22 12.70 -1.88 -7.22
CA SER A 22 12.33 -2.67 -6.03
C SER A 22 12.88 -2.11 -4.71
N THR A 23 13.96 -1.32 -4.75
CA THR A 23 14.47 -0.56 -3.59
C THR A 23 13.52 0.53 -3.10
N ARG A 24 12.57 0.95 -3.94
CA ARG A 24 11.54 1.95 -3.62
C ARG A 24 10.19 1.33 -3.27
N LEU A 25 10.13 0.01 -3.06
CA LEU A 25 8.90 -0.72 -2.72
C LEU A 25 8.09 -0.02 -1.62
N LEU A 26 8.75 0.43 -0.55
CA LEU A 26 8.08 1.13 0.55
C LEU A 26 7.42 2.45 0.11
N GLN A 27 8.10 3.23 -0.73
CA GLN A 27 7.59 4.51 -1.23
C GLN A 27 6.41 4.28 -2.18
N ILE A 28 6.52 3.26 -3.04
CA ILE A 28 5.45 2.83 -3.95
C ILE A 28 4.22 2.42 -3.13
N LEU A 29 4.37 1.53 -2.14
CA LEU A 29 3.26 1.09 -1.30
C LEU A 29 2.62 2.25 -0.53
N ARG A 30 3.43 3.20 -0.05
CA ARG A 30 2.91 4.39 0.64
C ARG A 30 2.10 5.29 -0.28
N GLU A 31 2.57 5.54 -1.50
CA GLU A 31 1.85 6.35 -2.50
C GLU A 31 0.57 5.63 -2.98
N VAL A 32 0.62 4.31 -3.18
CA VAL A 32 -0.57 3.51 -3.49
C VAL A 32 -1.61 3.63 -2.37
N GLN A 33 -1.19 3.52 -1.11
CA GLN A 33 -2.10 3.71 0.02
C GLN A 33 -2.67 5.12 0.09
N ASP A 34 -1.88 6.15 -0.19
CA ASP A 34 -2.36 7.55 -0.21
C ASP A 34 -3.52 7.73 -1.22
N HIS A 35 -3.41 7.09 -2.39
CA HIS A 35 -4.45 7.11 -3.40
C HIS A 35 -5.67 6.22 -3.09
N LEU A 36 -5.47 5.11 -2.39
CA LEU A 36 -6.49 4.07 -2.18
C LEU A 36 -7.03 3.99 -0.74
N THR A 37 -6.53 4.82 0.17
CA THR A 37 -6.75 4.81 1.64
C THR A 37 -6.19 3.57 2.36
N TRP A 38 -6.07 2.43 1.69
CA TRP A 38 -5.50 1.18 2.18
C TRP A 38 -4.94 0.36 1.02
N LEU A 39 -4.24 -0.73 1.31
CA LEU A 39 -3.60 -1.62 0.34
C LEU A 39 -4.42 -2.90 0.15
N PRO A 40 -5.36 -2.94 -0.81
CA PRO A 40 -6.07 -4.17 -1.12
C PRO A 40 -5.12 -5.23 -1.67
N SER A 41 -5.48 -6.50 -1.48
CA SER A 41 -4.71 -7.64 -2.01
C SER A 41 -4.42 -7.50 -3.50
N GLU A 42 -5.40 -7.07 -4.30
CA GLU A 42 -5.22 -6.83 -5.74
C GLU A 42 -4.14 -5.77 -6.03
N ALA A 43 -4.04 -4.70 -5.23
CA ALA A 43 -3.01 -3.69 -5.41
C ALA A 43 -1.61 -4.22 -5.02
N LEU A 44 -1.52 -5.03 -3.96
CA LEU A 44 -0.26 -5.67 -3.57
C LEU A 44 0.23 -6.66 -4.64
N GLU A 45 -0.68 -7.43 -5.23
CA GLU A 45 -0.40 -8.35 -6.34
C GLU A 45 0.10 -7.57 -7.56
N GLN A 46 -0.57 -6.48 -7.93
CA GLN A 46 -0.12 -5.62 -9.03
C GLN A 46 1.25 -4.98 -8.79
N VAL A 47 1.54 -4.51 -7.57
CA VAL A 47 2.88 -3.99 -7.22
C VAL A 47 3.93 -5.10 -7.34
N ALA A 48 3.59 -6.33 -6.96
CA ALA A 48 4.48 -7.48 -7.07
C ALA A 48 4.78 -7.83 -8.54
N GLU A 49 3.76 -7.86 -9.39
CA GLU A 49 3.90 -8.10 -10.83
C GLU A 49 4.78 -7.02 -11.49
N GLU A 50 4.50 -5.74 -11.23
CA GLU A 50 5.22 -4.62 -11.84
C GLU A 50 6.69 -4.52 -11.41
N LEU A 51 7.00 -4.96 -10.18
CA LEU A 51 8.38 -4.97 -9.66
C LEU A 51 9.09 -6.31 -9.86
N GLY A 52 8.43 -7.31 -10.43
CA GLY A 52 8.96 -8.68 -10.58
C GLY A 52 9.29 -9.34 -9.23
N LEU A 53 8.51 -9.04 -8.19
CA LEU A 53 8.65 -9.59 -6.84
C LEU A 53 7.58 -10.64 -6.56
N SER A 54 7.81 -11.49 -5.57
CA SER A 54 6.77 -12.41 -5.09
C SER A 54 5.69 -11.65 -4.31
N PRO A 55 4.39 -11.92 -4.52
CA PRO A 55 3.30 -11.24 -3.79
C PRO A 55 3.42 -11.41 -2.27
N ASP A 56 3.90 -12.56 -1.79
CA ASP A 56 4.16 -12.80 -0.36
C ASP A 56 5.22 -11.85 0.21
N LYS A 57 6.23 -11.50 -0.58
CA LYS A 57 7.29 -10.58 -0.17
C LYS A 57 6.73 -9.16 -0.03
N VAL A 58 5.90 -8.74 -0.98
CA VAL A 58 5.25 -7.42 -0.97
C VAL A 58 4.26 -7.33 0.20
N ARG A 59 3.44 -8.36 0.41
CA ARG A 59 2.52 -8.46 1.55
C ARG A 59 3.26 -8.39 2.88
N ARG A 60 4.32 -9.18 3.06
CA ARG A 60 5.13 -9.14 4.28
C ARG A 60 5.71 -7.75 4.56
N VAL A 61 6.13 -7.02 3.53
CA VAL A 61 6.61 -5.63 3.70
C VAL A 61 5.47 -4.71 4.12
N ALA A 62 4.29 -4.85 3.51
CA ALA A 62 3.11 -4.09 3.91
C ALA A 62 2.70 -4.36 5.36
N GLU A 63 2.72 -5.62 5.81
CA GLU A 63 2.40 -6.00 7.19
C GLU A 63 3.51 -5.61 8.20
N PHE A 64 4.77 -5.50 7.75
CA PHE A 64 5.90 -5.16 8.60
C PHE A 64 5.87 -3.69 9.06
N TYR A 65 5.39 -2.77 8.20
CA TYR A 65 5.35 -1.35 8.51
C TYR A 65 3.98 -0.94 9.06
N SER A 66 3.92 -0.51 10.31
CA SER A 66 2.66 -0.19 11.02
C SER A 66 1.84 0.96 10.43
N PHE A 67 2.43 1.78 9.55
CA PHE A 67 1.75 2.87 8.84
C PHE A 67 1.13 2.41 7.51
N LEU A 68 1.35 1.16 7.11
CA LEU A 68 0.69 0.54 5.97
C LEU A 68 -0.47 -0.32 6.46
N TYR A 69 -1.59 -0.27 5.74
CA TYR A 69 -2.84 -0.91 6.10
C TYR A 69 -3.25 -1.87 4.99
N THR A 70 -3.24 -3.16 5.27
CA THR A 70 -3.65 -4.22 4.31
C THR A 70 -5.12 -4.62 4.44
N ASP A 71 -5.84 -3.99 5.36
CA ASP A 71 -7.27 -4.17 5.62
C ASP A 71 -7.95 -2.81 5.61
N PRO A 72 -9.20 -2.68 5.14
CA PRO A 72 -9.91 -1.41 5.12
C PRO A 72 -10.05 -0.84 6.53
N ARG A 73 -9.25 0.17 6.85
CA ARG A 73 -9.54 1.03 7.99
C ARG A 73 -10.63 2.01 7.60
N GLY A 74 -11.63 2.18 8.48
CA GLY A 74 -12.62 3.25 8.31
C GLY A 74 -11.92 4.60 8.17
N SER A 75 -12.58 5.60 7.58
CA SER A 75 -12.00 6.91 7.26
C SER A 75 -11.42 7.70 8.46
N TYR A 76 -11.52 7.17 9.69
CA TYR A 76 -11.04 7.79 10.91
C TYR A 76 -10.25 6.78 11.75
N ASP A 77 -8.97 7.07 11.96
CA ASP A 77 -8.15 6.42 12.99
C ASP A 77 -8.31 7.23 14.28
N ILE A 78 -9.17 6.77 15.20
CA ILE A 78 -9.33 7.42 16.52
C ILE A 78 -8.24 6.85 17.43
N LEU A 79 -7.12 7.58 17.50
CA LEU A 79 -5.99 7.26 18.38
C LEU A 79 -6.24 7.89 19.76
N PHE A 80 -6.49 7.06 20.76
CA PHE A 80 -6.47 7.51 22.16
C PHE A 80 -5.03 7.44 22.69
N SER A 81 -4.47 8.60 23.06
CA SER A 81 -3.20 8.67 23.78
C SER A 81 -3.43 8.29 25.25
N ASP A 82 -2.93 7.13 25.66
CA ASP A 82 -2.78 6.74 27.09
C ASP A 82 -1.38 7.12 27.59
N ASN A 83 -0.96 8.38 27.38
CA ASN A 83 0.28 8.88 27.97
C ASN A 83 -0.05 10.04 28.90
N ILE A 84 -0.22 9.73 30.19
CA ILE A 84 -0.14 10.74 31.24
C ILE A 84 1.33 11.14 31.36
N THR A 85 1.64 12.35 30.92
CA THR A 85 2.79 13.10 31.40
C THR A 85 2.34 14.54 31.62
N ASP A 86 2.46 14.94 32.89
CA ASP A 86 2.05 16.16 33.61
C ASP A 86 0.58 16.25 34.07
#